data_AF-A0A1I5BM41-F1
#
_entry.id   AF-A0A1I5BM41-F1
#
_cell.length_a   1.000
_cell.length_b   1.000
_cell.length_c   1.000
_cell.angle_alpha   90.00
_cell.angle_beta   90.00
_cell.angle_gamma   90.00
#
_symmetry.space_group_name_H-M   'P 1'
#
loop_
_entity.id
_entity.type
_entity.pdbx_description
1 polymer ?
#
loop_
_entity_poly.entity_id
_entity_poly.type
_entity_poly.pdbx_seq_one_letter_code
_entity_poly.pdbx_strand_id
1 'polypeptide(L)'
;MRPLYADLHVHSDDTVGTNDTLYNLSYGRDVAGLDVLGYTANDFNITEQRWDQAVKLIHELNEPGRFVCYPGTEWCGNSCAGGVPATAVFGSRGGLTGVVAEAFDRASVGKALRARRTFATTGERSFASLRQGKHFMGEVFTADANAPLDYRLLGEAGWEQVDLFDGDQLIWSRNLHQELGFCAQRIRLRLGGARIKDRYRGAYWTGEIRITGAVINGFRALGLDHPEQTVWRKDATVLAFRTDTNGDTDSIEIDLSQLAGATLQIHSRIDNYVKVGDPSEPQPCVHAPTVVMELSGDELLAQSQVVEELPGAELKLSLERMTAAPLPRELQGRIELARLGLDPGREHPLFICARQRDQSRVWTSALFLTL
;
A
#
# COMPACT_ATOMS: atom_id res chain seq x y z
N MET A 1 -1.23 -2.12 -25.37
CA MET A 1 -0.32 -2.45 -24.26
C MET A 1 -1.08 -3.29 -23.25
N ARG A 2 -0.40 -4.25 -22.61
CA ARG A 2 -0.97 -5.17 -21.62
C ARG A 2 -0.30 -4.93 -20.26
N PRO A 3 -1.04 -4.88 -19.15
CA PRO A 3 -0.44 -4.94 -17.82
C PRO A 3 0.05 -6.37 -17.52
N LEU A 4 1.27 -6.47 -17.02
CA LEU A 4 1.93 -7.70 -16.57
C LEU A 4 2.34 -7.51 -15.11
N TYR A 5 2.13 -8.52 -14.27
CA TYR A 5 2.46 -8.45 -12.84
C TYR A 5 3.82 -9.09 -12.59
N ALA A 6 4.65 -8.35 -11.86
CA ALA A 6 6.06 -8.63 -11.70
C ALA A 6 6.48 -8.57 -10.23
N ASP A 7 7.37 -9.49 -9.86
CA ASP A 7 8.28 -9.31 -8.73
C ASP A 7 9.70 -9.18 -9.30
N LEU A 8 10.30 -8.01 -9.15
CA LEU A 8 11.58 -7.69 -9.78
C LEU A 8 12.76 -7.82 -8.81
N HIS A 9 12.53 -8.29 -7.58
CA HIS A 9 13.54 -8.34 -6.52
C HIS A 9 13.44 -9.64 -5.71
N VAL A 10 13.80 -10.76 -6.34
CA VAL A 10 13.74 -12.09 -5.72
C VAL A 10 15.14 -12.63 -5.43
N HIS A 11 15.35 -13.11 -4.21
CA HIS A 11 16.57 -13.79 -3.77
C HIS A 11 16.37 -15.30 -3.69
N SER A 12 17.47 -16.05 -3.61
CA SER A 12 17.46 -17.48 -3.30
C SER A 12 18.60 -17.85 -2.35
N ASP A 13 18.66 -19.14 -1.97
CA ASP A 13 19.63 -19.73 -1.05
C ASP A 13 21.11 -19.56 -1.47
N ASP A 14 21.36 -19.25 -2.73
CA ASP A 14 22.69 -18.96 -3.23
C ASP A 14 23.23 -17.59 -2.76
N THR A 15 22.37 -16.74 -2.17
CA THR A 15 22.73 -15.52 -1.44
C THR A 15 22.17 -15.50 0.00
N VAL A 16 21.03 -14.84 0.22
CA VAL A 16 20.39 -14.65 1.54
C VAL A 16 18.96 -15.19 1.57
N GLY A 17 18.45 -15.74 0.47
CA GLY A 17 17.12 -16.35 0.42
C GLY A 17 17.05 -17.67 1.19
N THR A 18 15.83 -18.12 1.51
CA THR A 18 15.63 -19.38 2.24
C THR A 18 15.52 -20.59 1.31
N ASN A 19 14.89 -20.42 0.14
CA ASN A 19 14.64 -21.48 -0.81
C ASN A 19 15.55 -21.36 -2.03
N ASP A 20 15.73 -22.47 -2.74
CA ASP A 20 16.59 -22.51 -3.93
C ASP A 20 16.04 -21.73 -5.13
N THR A 21 16.93 -21.41 -6.07
CA THR A 21 16.64 -20.61 -7.27
C THR A 21 15.55 -21.24 -8.15
N LEU A 22 15.51 -22.57 -8.28
CA LEU A 22 14.50 -23.27 -9.07
C LEU A 22 13.13 -23.20 -8.40
N TYR A 23 13.07 -23.43 -7.09
CA TYR A 23 11.86 -23.31 -6.30
C TYR A 23 11.28 -21.90 -6.42
N ASN A 24 12.06 -20.84 -6.20
CA ASN A 24 11.53 -19.47 -6.24
C ASN A 24 11.03 -19.07 -7.64
N LEU A 25 11.77 -19.43 -8.69
CA LEU A 25 11.35 -19.15 -10.08
C LEU A 25 10.09 -19.93 -10.46
N SER A 26 10.03 -21.22 -10.13
CA SER A 26 8.87 -22.07 -10.43
C SER A 26 7.66 -21.70 -9.58
N TYR A 27 7.84 -21.37 -8.30
CA TYR A 27 6.77 -20.87 -7.43
C TYR A 27 6.19 -19.56 -7.97
N GLY A 28 7.06 -18.61 -8.36
CA GLY A 28 6.66 -17.36 -8.99
C GLY A 28 5.78 -17.57 -10.22
N ARG A 29 6.18 -18.51 -11.09
CA ARG A 29 5.44 -18.86 -12.31
C ARG A 29 4.14 -19.62 -12.05
N ASP A 30 4.22 -20.73 -11.33
CA ASP A 30 3.19 -21.77 -11.31
C ASP A 30 2.23 -21.66 -10.11
N VAL A 31 2.63 -20.97 -9.04
CA VAL A 31 1.83 -20.80 -7.82
C VAL A 31 1.39 -19.34 -7.63
N ALA A 32 2.34 -18.40 -7.61
CA ALA A 32 2.04 -16.98 -7.47
C ALA A 32 1.43 -16.37 -8.75
N GLY A 33 1.62 -17.03 -9.90
CA GLY A 33 1.10 -16.64 -11.20
C GLY A 33 1.70 -15.33 -11.73
N LEU A 34 2.94 -15.01 -11.37
CA LEU A 34 3.63 -13.82 -11.86
C LEU A 34 3.84 -13.92 -13.38
N ASP A 35 3.69 -12.80 -14.07
CA ASP A 35 4.03 -12.71 -15.50
C ASP A 35 5.54 -12.51 -15.67
N VAL A 36 6.17 -11.71 -14.79
CA VAL A 36 7.58 -11.34 -14.87
C VAL A 36 8.27 -11.59 -13.52
N LEU A 37 9.50 -12.11 -13.54
CA LEU A 37 10.29 -12.31 -12.32
C LEU A 37 11.74 -11.86 -12.51
N GLY A 38 12.25 -11.02 -11.61
CA GLY A 38 13.65 -10.63 -11.54
C GLY A 38 14.38 -11.38 -10.44
N TYR A 39 15.32 -12.26 -10.81
CA TYR A 39 16.26 -12.86 -9.86
C TYR A 39 17.37 -11.84 -9.60
N THR A 40 17.58 -11.48 -8.34
CA THR A 40 18.48 -10.38 -7.93
C THR A 40 19.43 -10.82 -6.83
N ALA A 41 20.48 -11.55 -7.20
CA ALA A 41 21.52 -11.98 -6.26
C ALA A 41 22.25 -10.80 -5.62
N ASN A 42 22.54 -10.85 -4.31
CA ASN A 42 23.49 -9.93 -3.70
C ASN A 42 24.86 -10.08 -4.36
N ASP A 43 25.38 -8.97 -4.89
CA ASP A 43 26.64 -8.90 -5.63
C ASP A 43 27.87 -9.39 -4.85
N PHE A 44 27.91 -9.21 -3.53
CA PHE A 44 29.02 -9.63 -2.68
C PHE A 44 28.99 -11.11 -2.24
N ASN A 45 27.86 -11.81 -2.42
CA ASN A 45 27.70 -13.22 -2.02
C ASN A 45 27.85 -14.20 -3.19
N ILE A 46 27.57 -13.76 -4.42
CA ILE A 46 27.45 -14.65 -5.55
C ILE A 46 28.83 -15.05 -6.11
N THR A 47 29.00 -16.34 -6.43
CA THR A 47 30.20 -16.84 -7.14
C THR A 47 29.90 -16.95 -8.63
N GLU A 48 30.93 -16.87 -9.48
CA GLU A 48 30.79 -17.04 -10.95
C GLU A 48 30.06 -18.35 -11.30
N GLN A 49 30.45 -19.47 -10.67
CA GLN A 49 29.81 -20.77 -10.89
C GLN A 49 28.31 -20.75 -10.56
N ARG A 50 27.91 -20.14 -9.44
CA ARG A 50 26.50 -20.05 -9.04
C ARG A 50 25.72 -19.12 -9.95
N TRP A 51 26.32 -18.00 -10.34
CA TRP A 51 25.74 -17.06 -11.30
C TRP A 51 25.46 -17.73 -12.65
N ASP A 52 26.42 -18.43 -13.23
CA ASP A 52 26.25 -19.13 -14.50
C ASP A 52 25.14 -20.18 -14.44
N GLN A 53 25.04 -20.90 -13.32
CA GLN A 53 23.96 -21.86 -13.08
C GLN A 53 22.59 -21.17 -13.00
N ALA A 54 22.47 -20.08 -12.26
CA ALA A 54 21.23 -19.31 -12.13
C ALA A 54 20.80 -18.72 -13.48
N VAL A 55 21.73 -18.10 -14.22
CA VAL A 55 21.47 -17.53 -15.56
C VAL A 55 20.99 -18.61 -16.52
N LYS A 56 21.66 -19.77 -16.56
CA LYS A 56 21.24 -20.90 -17.40
C LYS A 56 19.79 -21.31 -17.07
N LEU A 57 19.48 -21.49 -15.79
CA LEU A 57 18.14 -21.86 -15.35
C LEU A 57 17.08 -20.81 -15.72
N ILE A 58 17.41 -19.53 -15.55
CA ILE A 58 16.56 -18.40 -15.93
C ILE A 58 16.30 -18.36 -17.44
N HIS A 59 17.24 -18.79 -18.27
CA HIS A 59 17.01 -18.96 -19.70
C HIS A 59 16.10 -20.14 -20.02
N GLU A 60 16.25 -21.27 -19.31
CA GLU A 60 15.43 -22.47 -19.48
C GLU A 60 13.97 -22.25 -19.06
N LEU A 61 13.72 -21.48 -18.00
CA LEU A 61 12.38 -21.21 -17.48
C LEU A 61 11.66 -20.06 -18.18
N ASN A 62 12.38 -19.23 -18.95
CA ASN A 62 11.80 -18.10 -19.65
C ASN A 62 11.00 -18.55 -20.88
N GLU A 63 9.71 -18.26 -20.87
CA GLU A 63 8.76 -18.67 -21.90
C GLU A 63 7.94 -17.43 -22.35
N PRO A 64 8.33 -16.76 -23.46
CA PRO A 64 7.58 -15.62 -23.99
C PRO A 64 6.10 -15.96 -24.19
N GLY A 65 5.22 -15.04 -23.79
CA GLY A 65 3.77 -15.23 -23.80
C GLY A 65 3.19 -15.87 -22.53
N ARG A 66 4.04 -16.42 -21.64
CA ARG A 66 3.61 -17.06 -20.38
C ARG A 66 4.37 -16.58 -19.15
N PHE A 67 5.70 -16.51 -19.21
CA PHE A 67 6.54 -16.15 -18.07
C PHE A 67 7.89 -15.61 -18.52
N VAL A 68 8.25 -14.42 -18.06
CA VAL A 68 9.50 -13.74 -18.45
C VAL A 68 10.40 -13.53 -17.24
N CYS A 69 11.61 -14.07 -17.29
CA CYS A 69 12.58 -13.94 -16.20
C CYS A 69 13.74 -13.04 -16.57
N TYR A 70 14.31 -12.30 -15.62
CA TYR A 70 15.57 -11.57 -15.80
C TYR A 70 16.60 -11.99 -14.75
N PRO A 71 17.85 -12.26 -15.15
CA PRO A 71 18.96 -12.28 -14.22
C PRO A 71 19.38 -10.84 -13.93
N GLY A 72 19.54 -10.51 -12.65
CA GLY A 72 20.00 -9.23 -12.16
C GLY A 72 20.78 -9.41 -10.86
N THR A 73 21.35 -8.31 -10.39
CA THR A 73 22.05 -8.27 -9.11
C THR A 73 21.46 -7.16 -8.24
N GLU A 74 21.31 -7.45 -6.95
CA GLU A 74 21.11 -6.40 -5.96
C GLU A 74 22.49 -5.86 -5.59
N TRP A 75 22.80 -4.65 -6.07
CA TRP A 75 24.01 -3.95 -5.66
C TRP A 75 23.90 -3.54 -4.20
N CYS A 76 24.65 -4.21 -3.34
CA CYS A 76 24.67 -3.93 -1.92
C CYS A 76 25.90 -3.08 -1.62
N GLY A 77 25.73 -1.76 -1.52
CA GLY A 77 26.80 -0.86 -1.08
C GLY A 77 27.43 -1.27 0.28
N ASN A 78 28.33 -0.46 0.84
CA ASN A 78 29.17 -0.79 2.03
C ASN A 78 28.45 -1.26 3.33
N SER A 79 27.12 -1.37 3.37
CA SER A 79 26.44 -2.15 4.40
C SER A 79 26.60 -3.64 4.12
N CYS A 80 27.52 -4.29 4.84
CA CYS A 80 27.78 -5.74 4.86
C CYS A 80 26.61 -6.62 5.35
N ALA A 81 25.37 -6.12 5.27
CA ALA A 81 24.15 -6.80 5.66
C ALA A 81 23.03 -6.49 4.65
N GLY A 82 23.12 -7.10 3.46
CA GLY A 82 21.94 -7.38 2.66
C GLY A 82 20.92 -8.05 3.58
N GLY A 83 19.77 -7.40 3.80
CA GLY A 83 18.74 -7.98 4.65
C GLY A 83 18.10 -9.15 3.92
N VAL A 84 17.82 -10.23 4.62
CA VAL A 84 16.92 -11.29 4.16
C VAL A 84 15.60 -10.65 3.69
N PRO A 85 15.23 -10.71 2.39
CA PRO A 85 13.87 -10.37 1.98
C PRO A 85 12.92 -11.36 2.65
N ALA A 86 11.76 -10.89 3.10
CA ALA A 86 10.75 -11.68 3.82
C ALA A 86 11.12 -12.15 5.25
N THR A 87 12.00 -11.45 5.97
CA THR A 87 12.08 -11.64 7.44
C THR A 87 10.82 -11.07 8.11
N ALA A 88 10.37 -11.66 9.23
CA ALA A 88 9.25 -11.20 10.08
C ALA A 88 9.31 -9.73 10.54
N VAL A 89 10.40 -9.02 10.21
CA VAL A 89 10.70 -7.64 10.58
C VAL A 89 9.94 -6.61 9.73
N PHE A 90 9.40 -7.00 8.57
CA PHE A 90 8.67 -6.09 7.68
C PHE A 90 7.20 -5.89 8.08
N GLY A 91 6.56 -6.92 8.65
CA GLY A 91 5.23 -6.83 9.27
C GLY A 91 4.10 -6.41 8.33
N SER A 92 4.29 -6.47 7.01
CA SER A 92 3.24 -6.20 6.02
C SER A 92 3.39 -7.08 4.78
N ARG A 93 2.33 -7.15 3.96
CA ARG A 93 2.37 -7.85 2.66
C ARG A 93 3.42 -7.26 1.73
N GLY A 94 4.03 -8.14 0.91
CA GLY A 94 4.92 -7.74 -0.18
C GLY A 94 4.18 -6.96 -1.27
N GLY A 95 4.92 -6.14 -2.02
CA GLY A 95 4.39 -5.37 -3.15
C GLY A 95 4.47 -6.13 -4.48
N LEU A 96 3.61 -5.77 -5.44
CA LEU A 96 3.77 -6.19 -6.83
C LEU A 96 4.08 -4.98 -7.71
N THR A 97 4.92 -5.19 -8.72
CA THR A 97 5.14 -4.22 -9.79
C THR A 97 4.28 -4.57 -10.99
N GLY A 98 3.48 -3.64 -11.47
CA GLY A 98 2.85 -3.73 -12.77
C GLY A 98 3.74 -3.17 -13.87
N VAL A 99 3.89 -3.88 -14.98
CA VAL A 99 4.64 -3.44 -16.17
C VAL A 99 3.68 -3.38 -17.36
N VAL A 100 3.56 -2.22 -17.99
CA VAL A 100 2.68 -2.01 -19.14
C VAL A 100 3.49 -2.14 -20.43
N ALA A 101 3.49 -3.34 -21.01
CA ALA A 101 4.31 -3.70 -22.17
C ALA A 101 3.50 -3.83 -23.47
N GLU A 102 4.16 -3.69 -24.61
CA GLU A 102 3.54 -3.87 -25.94
C GLU A 102 3.32 -5.36 -26.27
N ALA A 103 4.25 -6.21 -25.88
CA ALA A 103 4.18 -7.66 -25.99
C ALA A 103 4.76 -8.34 -24.74
N PHE A 104 4.41 -9.62 -24.55
CA PHE A 104 4.82 -10.39 -23.38
C PHE A 104 6.11 -11.18 -23.66
N ASP A 105 7.22 -10.45 -23.79
CA ASP A 105 8.55 -11.00 -24.04
C ASP A 105 9.63 -10.14 -23.35
N ARG A 106 10.86 -10.66 -23.23
CA ARG A 106 11.97 -9.96 -22.57
C ARG A 106 12.32 -8.60 -23.19
N ALA A 107 12.20 -8.45 -24.50
CA ALA A 107 12.59 -7.21 -25.16
C ALA A 107 11.55 -6.12 -24.88
N SER A 108 10.28 -6.45 -25.02
CA SER A 108 9.14 -5.57 -24.83
C SER A 108 8.95 -5.17 -23.36
N VAL A 109 9.06 -6.13 -22.43
CA VAL A 109 9.04 -5.86 -20.98
C VAL A 109 10.23 -4.99 -20.59
N GLY A 110 11.43 -5.30 -21.08
CA GLY A 110 12.63 -4.51 -20.80
C GLY A 110 12.56 -3.09 -21.35
N LYS A 111 11.91 -2.87 -22.49
CA LYS A 111 11.64 -1.52 -23.01
C LYS A 111 10.66 -0.76 -22.12
N ALA A 112 9.58 -1.41 -21.68
CA ALA A 112 8.59 -0.82 -20.79
C ALA A 112 9.19 -0.40 -19.44
N LEU A 113 10.02 -1.26 -18.83
CA LEU A 113 10.75 -0.96 -17.59
C LEU A 113 11.66 0.27 -17.74
N ARG A 114 12.49 0.32 -18.81
CA ARG A 114 13.37 1.48 -19.09
C ARG A 114 12.58 2.76 -19.36
N ALA A 115 11.40 2.65 -19.95
CA ALA A 115 10.49 3.75 -20.18
C ALA A 115 9.65 4.13 -18.95
N ARG A 116 9.88 3.50 -17.78
CA ARG A 116 9.11 3.72 -16.54
C ARG A 116 7.60 3.52 -16.75
N ARG A 117 7.20 2.61 -17.62
CA ARG A 117 5.79 2.28 -17.87
C ARG A 117 5.30 1.27 -16.84
N THR A 118 5.40 1.66 -15.57
CA THR A 118 5.10 0.79 -14.43
C THR A 118 4.10 1.41 -13.48
N PHE A 119 3.50 0.56 -12.66
CA PHE A 119 2.74 0.92 -11.47
C PHE A 119 3.17 -0.01 -10.33
N ALA A 120 2.92 0.35 -9.09
CA ALA A 120 3.21 -0.49 -7.92
C ALA A 120 1.93 -0.74 -7.13
N THR A 121 1.80 -1.90 -6.50
CA THR A 121 0.70 -2.23 -5.60
C THR A 121 1.23 -2.79 -4.29
N THR A 122 0.42 -2.78 -3.24
CA THR A 122 0.71 -3.45 -1.96
C THR A 122 0.44 -4.96 -2.01
N GLY A 123 0.70 -5.61 -3.15
CA GLY A 123 0.54 -7.07 -3.32
C GLY A 123 -0.69 -7.48 -4.13
N GLU A 124 -1.69 -6.61 -4.21
CA GLU A 124 -2.92 -6.91 -4.96
C GLU A 124 -2.71 -6.79 -6.47
N ARG A 125 -3.49 -7.55 -7.24
CA ARG A 125 -3.52 -7.47 -8.71
C ARG A 125 -4.41 -6.32 -9.23
N SER A 126 -4.29 -5.17 -8.60
CA SER A 126 -4.93 -3.93 -9.05
C SER A 126 -4.22 -3.36 -10.27
N PHE A 127 -4.84 -2.42 -10.97
CA PHE A 127 -4.26 -1.70 -12.11
C PHE A 127 -4.46 -0.21 -11.93
N ALA A 128 -3.45 0.58 -12.27
CA ALA A 128 -3.55 2.01 -12.39
C ALA A 128 -2.87 2.51 -13.66
N SER A 129 -3.43 3.57 -14.24
CA SER A 129 -2.81 4.30 -15.34
C SER A 129 -3.12 5.78 -15.24
N LEU A 130 -2.16 6.59 -15.68
CA LEU A 130 -2.23 8.03 -15.80
C LEU A 130 -1.70 8.43 -17.18
N ARG A 131 -2.39 9.35 -17.85
CA ARG A 131 -2.01 9.87 -19.17
C ARG A 131 -2.45 11.31 -19.39
N GLN A 132 -1.84 11.98 -20.36
CA GLN A 132 -2.38 13.19 -20.97
C GLN A 132 -2.42 13.00 -22.49
N GLY A 133 -3.62 12.85 -23.06
CA GLY A 133 -3.77 12.56 -24.48
C GLY A 133 -3.01 11.29 -24.92
N LYS A 134 -1.94 11.48 -25.71
CA LYS A 134 -1.06 10.39 -26.18
C LYS A 134 0.07 10.04 -25.20
N HIS A 135 0.40 10.94 -24.27
CA HIS A 135 1.50 10.78 -23.34
C HIS A 135 1.10 9.89 -22.18
N PHE A 136 1.92 8.90 -21.87
CA PHE A 136 1.62 7.88 -20.86
C PHE A 136 2.58 7.96 -19.68
N MET A 137 2.16 7.48 -18.51
CA MET A 137 3.00 7.42 -17.31
C MET A 137 4.41 6.86 -17.61
N GLY A 138 5.42 7.54 -17.07
CA GLY A 138 6.85 7.30 -17.32
C GLY A 138 7.51 8.25 -18.32
N GLU A 139 6.72 8.89 -19.19
CA GLU A 139 7.21 9.81 -20.24
C GLU A 139 7.56 11.20 -19.72
N VAL A 140 8.48 11.87 -20.44
CA VAL A 140 8.88 13.26 -20.25
C VAL A 140 8.40 14.08 -21.45
N PHE A 141 7.65 15.17 -21.23
CA PHE A 141 7.05 15.95 -22.32
C PHE A 141 6.68 17.39 -21.90
N THR A 142 6.38 18.24 -22.88
CA THR A 142 5.74 19.54 -22.65
C THR A 142 4.23 19.38 -22.76
N ALA A 143 3.51 19.72 -21.69
CA ALA A 143 2.08 19.52 -21.59
C ALA A 143 1.28 20.62 -22.27
N ASP A 144 0.09 20.26 -22.76
CA ASP A 144 -0.94 21.24 -23.07
C ASP A 144 -1.64 21.59 -21.76
N ALA A 145 -1.49 22.84 -21.29
CA ALA A 145 -2.08 23.32 -20.04
C ALA A 145 -3.61 23.20 -20.00
N ASN A 146 -4.28 23.15 -21.17
CA ASN A 146 -5.73 23.00 -21.27
C ASN A 146 -6.19 21.55 -21.40
N ALA A 147 -5.28 20.59 -21.61
CA ALA A 147 -5.64 19.18 -21.71
C ALA A 147 -5.69 18.54 -20.32
N PRO A 148 -6.76 17.79 -19.99
CA PRO A 148 -6.86 17.12 -18.70
C PRO A 148 -5.92 15.92 -18.62
N LEU A 149 -5.57 15.53 -17.39
CA LEU A 149 -5.01 14.22 -17.11
C LEU A 149 -6.17 13.21 -17.05
N ASP A 150 -6.06 12.09 -17.77
CA ASP A 150 -7.00 10.97 -17.65
C ASP A 150 -6.37 9.87 -16.78
N TYR A 151 -7.16 9.31 -15.87
CA TYR A 151 -6.75 8.17 -15.08
C TYR A 151 -7.78 7.04 -15.12
N ARG A 152 -7.28 5.81 -14.92
CA ARG A 152 -8.11 4.61 -14.78
C ARG A 152 -7.52 3.69 -13.72
N LEU A 153 -8.40 3.19 -12.85
CA LEU A 153 -8.10 2.30 -11.74
C LEU A 153 -9.02 1.08 -11.81
N LEU A 154 -8.45 -0.11 -11.65
CA LEU A 154 -9.19 -1.38 -11.53
C LEU A 154 -8.74 -2.09 -10.26
N GLY A 155 -9.69 -2.45 -9.41
CA GLY A 155 -9.43 -3.07 -8.11
C GLY A 155 -10.54 -4.06 -7.71
N GLU A 156 -10.37 -4.67 -6.53
CA GLU A 156 -11.25 -5.71 -6.02
C GLU A 156 -12.10 -5.27 -4.83
N ALA A 157 -11.51 -4.56 -3.87
CA ALA A 157 -12.16 -4.17 -2.62
C ALA A 157 -12.94 -2.86 -2.71
N GLY A 158 -12.83 -2.16 -3.85
CA GLY A 158 -13.51 -0.89 -4.12
C GLY A 158 -12.69 0.32 -3.67
N TRP A 159 -12.57 1.32 -4.55
CA TRP A 159 -11.75 2.51 -4.34
C TRP A 159 -12.42 3.49 -3.37
N GLU A 160 -11.69 3.90 -2.34
CA GLU A 160 -12.15 4.88 -1.34
C GLU A 160 -11.49 6.25 -1.48
N GLN A 161 -10.28 6.28 -2.05
CA GLN A 161 -9.46 7.50 -2.13
C GLN A 161 -8.63 7.48 -3.42
N VAL A 162 -8.52 8.65 -4.07
CA VAL A 162 -7.56 8.89 -5.17
C VAL A 162 -6.86 10.21 -4.93
N ASP A 163 -5.54 10.17 -4.92
CA ASP A 163 -4.68 11.31 -4.63
C ASP A 163 -3.69 11.50 -5.80
N LEU A 164 -3.45 12.75 -6.17
CA LEU A 164 -2.45 13.14 -7.16
C LEU A 164 -1.35 13.94 -6.45
N PHE A 165 -0.11 13.52 -6.68
CA PHE A 165 1.08 14.12 -6.11
C PHE A 165 1.92 14.81 -7.18
N ASP A 166 2.56 15.92 -6.83
CA ASP A 166 3.72 16.51 -7.51
C ASP A 166 4.96 16.28 -6.63
N GLY A 167 5.75 15.25 -6.96
CA GLY A 167 6.84 14.81 -6.09
C GLY A 167 6.31 14.32 -4.74
N ASP A 168 6.66 14.97 -3.64
CA ASP A 168 6.18 14.65 -2.29
C ASP A 168 4.94 15.44 -1.88
N GLN A 169 4.45 16.36 -2.73
CA GLN A 169 3.34 17.25 -2.40
C GLN A 169 2.02 16.68 -2.92
N LEU A 170 1.04 16.49 -2.03
CA LEU A 170 -0.34 16.20 -2.42
C LEU A 170 -0.99 17.47 -3.00
N ILE A 171 -1.36 17.43 -4.27
CA ILE A 171 -1.92 18.61 -4.98
C ILE A 171 -3.39 18.47 -5.37
N TRP A 172 -3.92 17.25 -5.36
CA TRP A 172 -5.33 16.99 -5.64
C TRP A 172 -5.78 15.67 -5.01
N SER A 173 -7.06 15.59 -4.63
CA SER A 173 -7.59 14.49 -3.83
C SER A 173 -9.09 14.27 -4.08
N ARG A 174 -9.53 13.02 -4.09
CA ARG A 174 -10.94 12.58 -4.15
C ARG A 174 -11.24 11.58 -3.04
N ASN A 175 -12.22 11.91 -2.20
CA ASN A 175 -12.76 11.03 -1.18
C ASN A 175 -14.10 10.43 -1.65
N LEU A 176 -14.09 9.14 -1.99
CA LEU A 176 -15.26 8.48 -2.56
C LEU A 176 -16.37 8.24 -1.53
N HIS A 177 -16.05 8.19 -0.23
CA HIS A 177 -17.09 8.16 0.81
C HIS A 177 -17.88 9.47 0.86
N GLN A 178 -17.18 10.61 0.70
CA GLN A 178 -17.82 11.92 0.66
C GLN A 178 -18.66 12.07 -0.62
N GLU A 179 -18.12 11.69 -1.77
CA GLU A 179 -18.81 11.79 -3.06
C GLU A 179 -20.07 10.92 -3.14
N LEU A 180 -20.02 9.72 -2.56
CA LEU A 180 -21.19 8.83 -2.47
C LEU A 180 -22.13 9.17 -1.31
N GLY A 181 -21.78 10.19 -0.52
CA GLY A 181 -22.52 10.62 0.66
C GLY A 181 -22.26 9.75 1.89
N PHE A 182 -21.83 10.38 2.97
CA PHE A 182 -21.67 9.72 4.26
C PHE A 182 -23.03 9.29 4.83
N CYS A 183 -23.11 8.07 5.37
CA CYS A 183 -24.28 7.65 6.14
C CYS A 183 -24.19 8.12 7.60
N ALA A 184 -25.26 7.89 8.36
CA ALA A 184 -25.37 8.29 9.76
C ALA A 184 -25.22 7.11 10.72
N GLN A 185 -24.78 5.94 10.23
CA GLN A 185 -24.72 4.69 10.98
C GLN A 185 -23.37 3.98 10.89
N ARG A 186 -22.50 4.36 9.94
CA ARG A 186 -21.20 3.69 9.74
C ARG A 186 -20.05 4.61 10.05
N ILE A 187 -19.17 4.10 10.90
CA ILE A 187 -17.91 4.73 11.24
C ILE A 187 -16.77 3.74 11.03
N ARG A 188 -15.56 4.26 10.90
CA ARG A 188 -14.33 3.50 10.85
C ARG A 188 -13.31 4.09 11.80
N LEU A 189 -12.78 3.26 12.69
CA LEU A 189 -11.49 3.52 13.31
C LEU A 189 -10.40 3.07 12.34
N ARG A 190 -9.41 3.91 12.10
CA ARG A 190 -8.25 3.61 11.27
C ARG A 190 -6.99 3.86 12.07
N LEU A 191 -6.07 2.90 12.06
CA LEU A 191 -4.77 2.98 12.69
C LEU A 191 -3.73 2.85 11.59
N GLY A 192 -2.69 3.67 11.58
CA GLY A 192 -1.72 3.62 10.49
C GLY A 192 -0.38 4.22 10.85
N GLY A 193 0.57 3.99 9.95
CA GLY A 193 1.94 4.48 10.05
C GLY A 193 2.86 3.53 10.82
N ALA A 194 4.01 4.04 11.23
CA ALA A 194 5.02 3.29 11.96
C ALA A 194 5.70 4.15 13.01
N ARG A 195 6.37 3.55 13.99
CA ARG A 195 7.08 4.31 15.03
C ARG A 195 8.28 5.09 14.47
N ILE A 196 8.98 4.53 13.49
CA ILE A 196 10.22 5.10 12.92
C ILE A 196 10.37 4.79 11.41
N LYS A 197 11.18 5.58 10.70
CA LYS A 197 11.54 5.35 9.29
C LYS A 197 12.78 4.44 9.14
N ASP A 198 12.82 3.29 9.84
CA ASP A 198 13.95 2.34 9.79
C ASP A 198 13.47 0.87 10.02
N ARG A 199 14.35 -0.11 10.18
CA ARG A 199 14.00 -1.50 10.57
C ARG A 199 13.35 -1.53 11.95
N TYR A 200 12.57 -2.59 12.23
CA TYR A 200 11.86 -2.77 13.51
C TYR A 200 10.87 -1.64 13.81
N ARG A 201 10.20 -1.15 12.75
CA ARG A 201 9.33 0.03 12.75
C ARG A 201 7.95 -0.18 13.34
N GLY A 202 7.48 -1.42 13.39
CA GLY A 202 6.10 -1.76 13.72
C GLY A 202 5.59 -1.07 14.97
N ALA A 203 4.41 -0.44 14.88
CA ALA A 203 3.64 0.09 15.99
C ALA A 203 2.60 -0.96 16.40
N TYR A 204 2.72 -1.51 17.61
CA TYR A 204 1.85 -2.58 18.09
C TYR A 204 0.71 -1.99 18.92
N TRP A 205 -0.50 -2.02 18.37
CA TRP A 205 -1.69 -1.40 18.96
C TRP A 205 -2.48 -2.42 19.77
N THR A 206 -2.85 -2.07 20.99
CA THR A 206 -3.84 -2.81 21.79
C THR A 206 -4.79 -1.82 22.42
N GLY A 207 -6.09 -1.97 22.15
CA GLY A 207 -7.06 -0.97 22.58
C GLY A 207 -8.49 -1.43 22.66
N GLU A 208 -9.33 -0.51 23.12
CA GLU A 208 -10.77 -0.66 23.26
C GLU A 208 -11.49 0.52 22.61
N ILE A 209 -12.63 0.23 21.99
CA ILE A 209 -13.59 1.19 21.44
C ILE A 209 -14.89 1.00 22.23
N ARG A 210 -15.21 1.98 23.08
CA ARG A 210 -16.46 2.01 23.83
C ARG A 210 -17.45 2.94 23.13
N ILE A 211 -18.66 2.44 22.93
CA ILE A 211 -19.76 3.14 22.27
C ILE A 211 -20.98 3.08 23.17
N THR A 212 -21.49 4.24 23.58
CA THR A 212 -22.72 4.38 24.35
C THR A 212 -23.69 5.30 23.62
N GLY A 213 -24.99 5.26 23.99
CA GLY A 213 -26.03 6.02 23.28
C GLY A 213 -26.42 5.45 21.91
N ALA A 214 -25.77 4.38 21.45
CA ALA A 214 -26.09 3.62 20.23
C ALA A 214 -25.82 2.13 20.42
N VAL A 215 -26.46 1.29 19.60
CA VAL A 215 -26.26 -0.16 19.57
C VAL A 215 -25.23 -0.51 18.49
N ILE A 216 -24.28 -1.38 18.81
CA ILE A 216 -23.35 -1.94 17.82
C ILE A 216 -24.03 -3.10 17.09
N ASN A 217 -24.49 -2.85 15.86
CA ASN A 217 -25.15 -3.84 15.03
C ASN A 217 -24.14 -4.86 14.45
N GLY A 218 -22.95 -4.39 14.09
CA GLY A 218 -21.91 -5.22 13.50
C GLY A 218 -20.57 -4.50 13.47
N PHE A 219 -19.51 -5.26 13.23
CA PHE A 219 -18.18 -4.72 13.01
C PHE A 219 -17.37 -5.68 12.14
N ARG A 220 -16.33 -5.15 11.50
CA ARG A 220 -15.35 -5.94 10.76
C ARG A 220 -14.01 -5.22 10.70
N ALA A 221 -12.94 -6.01 10.66
CA ALA A 221 -11.59 -5.50 10.48
C ALA A 221 -11.14 -5.69 9.02
N LEU A 222 -10.34 -4.76 8.52
CA LEU A 222 -9.72 -4.78 7.19
C LEU A 222 -8.29 -4.24 7.31
N GLY A 223 -7.40 -4.68 6.42
CA GLY A 223 -5.97 -4.38 6.48
C GLY A 223 -5.15 -5.41 7.26
N LEU A 224 -5.83 -6.26 8.06
CA LEU A 224 -5.14 -7.23 8.89
C LEU A 224 -4.36 -8.26 8.05
N ASP A 225 -3.07 -8.38 8.31
CA ASP A 225 -2.10 -9.16 7.54
C ASP A 225 -1.84 -10.55 8.11
N HIS A 226 -2.09 -10.78 9.40
CA HIS A 226 -1.91 -12.10 10.02
C HIS A 226 -2.96 -12.41 11.10
N PRO A 227 -3.20 -13.70 11.42
CA PRO A 227 -4.29 -14.11 12.32
C PRO A 227 -4.20 -13.61 13.77
N GLU A 228 -3.04 -13.10 14.20
CA GLU A 228 -2.87 -12.56 15.56
C GLU A 228 -3.45 -11.15 15.68
N GLN A 229 -3.56 -10.45 14.54
CA GLN A 229 -4.28 -9.20 14.43
C GLN A 229 -5.78 -9.51 14.45
N THR A 230 -6.49 -8.94 15.42
CA THR A 230 -7.86 -9.33 15.75
C THR A 230 -8.66 -8.18 16.32
N VAL A 231 -9.97 -8.23 16.07
CA VAL A 231 -10.97 -7.38 16.70
C VAL A 231 -12.08 -8.27 17.20
N TRP A 232 -12.56 -8.05 18.41
CA TRP A 232 -13.64 -8.83 18.99
C TRP A 232 -14.57 -7.96 19.84
N ARG A 233 -15.78 -8.47 20.05
CA ARG A 233 -16.76 -7.85 20.95
C ARG A 233 -16.49 -8.32 22.37
N LYS A 234 -16.18 -7.38 23.27
CA LYS A 234 -15.96 -7.66 24.69
C LYS A 234 -17.27 -7.68 25.46
N ASP A 235 -18.17 -6.75 25.14
CA ASP A 235 -19.54 -6.68 25.68
C ASP A 235 -20.48 -5.94 24.69
N ALA A 236 -21.69 -5.57 25.13
CA ALA A 236 -22.68 -4.90 24.28
C ALA A 236 -22.26 -3.51 23.77
N THR A 237 -21.31 -2.86 24.44
CA THR A 237 -20.86 -1.47 24.22
C THR A 237 -19.38 -1.37 23.86
N VAL A 238 -18.59 -2.44 24.03
CA VAL A 238 -17.14 -2.40 23.86
C VAL A 238 -16.67 -3.39 22.80
N LEU A 239 -15.93 -2.88 21.82
CA LEU A 239 -15.04 -3.67 20.97
C LEU A 239 -13.61 -3.55 21.50
N ALA A 240 -12.85 -4.62 21.43
CA ALA A 240 -11.42 -4.63 21.74
C ALA A 240 -10.65 -5.09 20.50
N PHE A 241 -9.42 -4.60 20.36
CA PHE A 241 -8.57 -4.92 19.23
C PHE A 241 -7.12 -5.06 19.64
N ARG A 242 -6.40 -5.85 18.84
CA ARG A 242 -4.95 -5.96 18.85
C ARG A 242 -4.49 -6.06 17.40
N THR A 243 -3.62 -5.17 16.98
CA THR A 243 -3.07 -5.16 15.62
C THR A 243 -1.71 -4.48 15.59
N ASP A 244 -1.02 -4.49 14.46
CA ASP A 244 0.23 -3.74 14.29
C ASP A 244 0.36 -3.15 12.90
N THR A 245 0.96 -1.97 12.82
CA THR A 245 1.17 -1.26 11.56
C THR A 245 2.65 -0.99 11.35
N ASN A 246 3.12 -1.18 10.13
CA ASN A 246 4.52 -1.11 9.73
C ASN A 246 4.76 -0.01 8.67
N GLY A 247 3.87 0.98 8.62
CA GLY A 247 3.81 2.04 7.59
C GLY A 247 2.56 1.91 6.71
N ASP A 248 1.87 0.79 6.81
CA ASP A 248 0.57 0.49 6.26
C ASP A 248 -0.56 0.97 7.19
N THR A 249 -1.75 0.36 7.10
CA THR A 249 -2.95 0.85 7.76
C THR A 249 -3.93 -0.29 8.00
N ASP A 250 -4.44 -0.35 9.22
CA ASP A 250 -5.55 -1.20 9.60
C ASP A 250 -6.81 -0.39 9.84
N SER A 251 -7.96 -1.04 9.69
CA SER A 251 -9.24 -0.41 9.95
C SER A 251 -10.25 -1.33 10.59
N ILE A 252 -11.07 -0.73 11.45
CA ILE A 252 -12.19 -1.35 12.14
C ILE A 252 -13.44 -0.57 11.75
N GLU A 253 -14.25 -1.16 10.88
CA GLU A 253 -15.53 -0.59 10.48
C GLU A 253 -16.62 -1.06 11.45
N ILE A 254 -17.49 -0.14 11.84
CA ILE A 254 -18.51 -0.37 12.87
C ILE A 254 -19.86 0.12 12.34
N ASP A 255 -20.83 -0.79 12.31
CA ASP A 255 -22.23 -0.50 12.02
C ASP A 255 -22.96 -0.22 13.33
N LEU A 256 -23.52 0.98 13.45
CA LEU A 256 -24.29 1.45 14.60
C LEU A 256 -25.78 1.54 14.28
N SER A 257 -26.63 1.57 15.30
CA SER A 257 -28.05 1.90 15.14
C SER A 257 -28.26 3.35 14.70
N GLN A 258 -27.47 4.26 15.26
CA GLN A 258 -27.37 5.67 14.88
C GLN A 258 -26.04 6.25 15.37
N LEU A 259 -25.56 7.31 14.73
CA LEU A 259 -24.42 8.09 15.21
C LEU A 259 -24.85 9.27 16.08
N ALA A 260 -25.98 9.92 15.77
CA ALA A 260 -26.48 11.05 16.54
C ALA A 260 -26.74 10.68 18.00
N GLY A 261 -26.27 11.50 18.94
CA GLY A 261 -26.38 11.25 20.38
C GLY A 261 -25.54 10.10 20.93
N ALA A 262 -24.67 9.47 20.12
CA ALA A 262 -23.72 8.46 20.61
C ALA A 262 -22.51 9.14 21.28
N THR A 263 -21.85 8.43 22.20
CA THR A 263 -20.52 8.78 22.72
C THR A 263 -19.53 7.71 22.30
N LEU A 264 -18.40 8.14 21.73
CA LEU A 264 -17.36 7.30 21.15
C LEU A 264 -16.07 7.54 21.94
N GLN A 265 -15.57 6.50 22.59
CA GLN A 265 -14.34 6.54 23.38
C GLN A 265 -13.39 5.48 22.86
N ILE A 266 -12.20 5.89 22.44
CA ILE A 266 -11.13 5.03 21.97
C ILE A 266 -9.95 5.19 22.92
N HIS A 267 -9.47 4.07 23.42
CA HIS A 267 -8.25 4.01 24.22
C HIS A 267 -7.34 2.93 23.63
N SER A 268 -6.11 3.28 23.27
CA SER A 268 -5.14 2.31 22.78
C SER A 268 -3.78 2.55 23.43
N ARG A 269 -3.12 1.47 23.80
CA ARG A 269 -1.68 1.42 24.08
C ARG A 269 -0.93 1.15 22.76
N ILE A 270 0.26 1.70 22.62
CA ILE A 270 1.18 1.41 21.52
C ILE A 270 2.47 0.85 22.08
N ASP A 271 2.89 -0.29 21.58
CA ASP A 271 4.10 -0.99 21.98
C ASP A 271 5.14 -1.06 20.85
N ASN A 272 6.37 -1.42 21.26
CA ASN A 272 7.51 -1.56 20.38
C ASN A 272 7.64 -2.97 19.79
N TYR A 273 8.31 -3.04 18.64
CA TYR A 273 8.84 -4.29 18.10
C TYR A 273 9.84 -4.91 19.09
N VAL A 274 9.60 -6.16 19.49
CA VAL A 274 10.49 -6.91 20.37
C VAL A 274 11.55 -7.62 19.54
N LYS A 275 12.73 -6.99 19.39
CA LYS A 275 13.87 -7.60 18.69
C LYS A 275 14.56 -8.69 19.49
N VAL A 276 14.71 -8.48 20.79
CA VAL A 276 15.30 -9.41 21.74
C VAL A 276 14.44 -9.37 22.99
N GLY A 277 13.97 -10.53 23.47
CA GLY A 277 13.07 -10.65 24.62
C GLY A 277 11.86 -11.51 24.31
N ASP A 278 10.95 -11.61 25.28
CA ASP A 278 9.68 -12.34 25.13
C ASP A 278 8.68 -11.48 24.35
N PRO A 279 8.21 -11.90 23.17
CA PRO A 279 7.20 -11.16 22.40
C PRO A 279 5.86 -11.00 23.13
N SER A 280 5.57 -11.81 24.15
CA SER A 280 4.37 -11.70 24.98
C SER A 280 4.45 -10.59 26.03
N GLU A 281 5.64 -10.03 26.26
CA GLU A 281 5.87 -8.91 27.18
C GLU A 281 6.39 -7.66 26.44
N PRO A 282 5.57 -7.06 25.54
CA PRO A 282 6.01 -5.98 24.70
C PRO A 282 6.23 -4.70 25.52
N GLN A 283 7.29 -3.97 25.18
CA GLN A 283 7.65 -2.71 25.85
C GLN A 283 6.87 -1.54 25.25
N PRO A 284 6.37 -0.59 26.07
CA PRO A 284 5.68 0.61 25.59
C PRO A 284 6.49 1.42 24.57
N CYS A 285 5.80 1.95 23.57
CA CYS A 285 6.36 2.96 22.69
C CYS A 285 6.79 4.18 23.52
N VAL A 286 8.08 4.52 23.44
CA VAL A 286 8.67 5.56 24.30
C VAL A 286 8.06 6.94 24.03
N HIS A 287 7.69 7.22 22.77
CA HIS A 287 7.22 8.54 22.34
C HIS A 287 5.70 8.71 22.37
N ALA A 288 4.95 7.62 22.25
CA ALA A 288 3.49 7.64 22.22
C ALA A 288 2.94 6.34 22.83
N PRO A 289 3.10 6.12 24.14
CA PRO A 289 2.73 4.84 24.78
C PRO A 289 1.22 4.61 24.77
N THR A 290 0.43 5.68 24.69
CA THR A 290 -1.04 5.65 24.73
C THR A 290 -1.65 6.72 23.83
N VAL A 291 -2.79 6.41 23.24
CA VAL A 291 -3.68 7.35 22.55
C VAL A 291 -5.08 7.23 23.11
N VAL A 292 -5.70 8.38 23.37
CA VAL A 292 -7.08 8.48 23.87
C VAL A 292 -7.83 9.47 22.99
N MET A 293 -8.97 9.05 22.46
CA MET A 293 -9.87 9.89 21.66
C MET A 293 -11.28 9.75 22.22
N GLU A 294 -11.89 10.89 22.57
CA GLU A 294 -13.27 10.94 23.05
C GLU A 294 -14.02 12.02 22.28
N LEU A 295 -15.16 11.64 21.71
CA LEU A 295 -16.01 12.54 20.94
C LEU A 295 -17.45 12.03 20.92
N SER A 296 -18.38 12.95 20.75
CA SER A 296 -19.78 12.64 20.44
C SER A 296 -19.94 12.26 18.97
N GLY A 297 -20.96 11.45 18.68
CA GLY A 297 -21.33 11.17 17.32
C GLY A 297 -21.84 12.40 16.56
N ASP A 298 -22.39 13.40 17.26
CA ASP A 298 -22.81 14.68 16.66
C ASP A 298 -21.60 15.50 16.15
N GLU A 299 -20.49 15.49 16.89
CA GLU A 299 -19.23 16.09 16.42
C GLU A 299 -18.71 15.38 15.16
N LEU A 300 -18.74 14.05 15.14
CA LEU A 300 -18.32 13.29 13.96
C LEU A 300 -19.25 13.50 12.76
N LEU A 301 -20.56 13.66 12.99
CA LEU A 301 -21.53 14.07 11.97
C LEU A 301 -21.17 15.43 11.35
N ALA A 302 -20.69 16.38 12.15
CA ALA A 302 -20.29 17.70 11.69
C ALA A 302 -18.94 17.74 10.95
N GLN A 303 -17.94 16.96 11.39
CA GLN A 303 -16.56 17.05 10.88
C GLN A 303 -16.18 15.95 9.88
N SER A 304 -17.00 14.91 9.72
CA SER A 304 -16.76 13.71 8.88
C SER A 304 -15.57 12.84 9.26
N GLN A 305 -14.53 13.41 9.87
CA GLN A 305 -13.37 12.72 10.38
C GLN A 305 -12.76 13.51 11.54
N VAL A 306 -12.21 12.78 12.52
CA VAL A 306 -11.29 13.31 13.53
C VAL A 306 -10.00 12.50 13.46
N VAL A 307 -8.85 13.17 13.48
CA VAL A 307 -7.53 12.55 13.36
C VAL A 307 -6.67 12.96 14.55
N GLU A 308 -6.04 11.98 15.18
CA GLU A 308 -5.00 12.15 16.17
C GLU A 308 -3.66 11.77 15.54
N GLU A 309 -2.81 12.77 15.27
CA GLU A 309 -1.45 12.59 14.76
C GLU A 309 -0.51 12.29 15.92
N LEU A 310 0.34 11.27 15.78
CA LEU A 310 1.23 10.79 16.83
C LEU A 310 2.70 10.89 16.38
N PRO A 311 3.65 11.01 17.33
CA PRO A 311 5.07 10.94 17.01
C PRO A 311 5.45 9.64 16.29
N GLY A 312 5.89 9.75 15.04
CA GLY A 312 6.33 8.62 14.23
C GLY A 312 6.37 8.93 12.74
N ALA A 313 6.44 7.89 11.92
CA ALA A 313 6.34 7.97 10.47
C ALA A 313 4.89 7.79 10.05
N GLU A 314 4.19 8.91 9.81
CA GLU A 314 2.75 8.91 9.47
C GLU A 314 1.89 8.17 10.51
N LEU A 315 2.37 8.11 11.75
CA LEU A 315 1.73 7.38 12.84
C LEU A 315 0.50 8.16 13.28
N LYS A 316 -0.68 7.57 13.12
CA LYS A 316 -1.93 8.25 13.45
C LYS A 316 -3.08 7.30 13.71
N LEU A 317 -4.10 7.84 14.36
CA LEU A 317 -5.38 7.20 14.58
C LEU A 317 -6.49 8.15 14.10
N SER A 318 -7.41 7.66 13.28
CA SER A 318 -8.54 8.45 12.82
C SER A 318 -9.88 7.75 13.01
N LEU A 319 -10.89 8.54 13.37
CA LEU A 319 -12.27 8.12 13.37
C LEU A 319 -13.01 8.81 12.23
N GLU A 320 -13.58 8.03 11.32
CA GLU A 320 -14.08 8.48 10.02
C GLU A 320 -15.53 8.07 9.81
N ARG A 321 -16.33 8.94 9.19
CA ARG A 321 -17.63 8.58 8.63
C ARG A 321 -17.45 7.82 7.31
N MET A 322 -18.37 6.90 7.06
CA MET A 322 -18.36 6.10 5.84
C MET A 322 -19.68 6.23 5.07
N THR A 323 -19.62 6.04 3.75
CA THR A 323 -20.84 5.81 2.95
C THR A 323 -21.41 4.41 3.21
N ALA A 324 -22.73 4.28 3.03
CA ALA A 324 -23.37 2.96 2.97
C ALA A 324 -23.33 2.36 1.56
N ALA A 325 -23.11 3.20 0.53
CA ALA A 325 -23.08 2.79 -0.86
C ALA A 325 -21.87 1.87 -1.15
N PRO A 326 -21.99 0.95 -2.12
CA PRO A 326 -20.85 0.17 -2.57
C PRO A 326 -19.79 1.08 -3.22
N LEU A 327 -18.52 0.87 -2.85
CA LEU A 327 -17.40 1.56 -3.49
C LEU A 327 -17.11 0.94 -4.86
N PRO A 328 -16.78 1.74 -5.88
CA PRO A 328 -16.57 1.26 -7.24
C PRO A 328 -15.27 0.45 -7.35
N ARG A 329 -15.32 -0.68 -8.04
CA ARG A 329 -14.15 -1.51 -8.38
C ARG A 329 -13.40 -1.00 -9.62
N GLU A 330 -14.12 -0.34 -10.52
CA GLU A 330 -13.55 0.39 -11.66
C GLU A 330 -13.82 1.88 -11.45
N LEU A 331 -12.75 2.68 -11.49
CA LEU A 331 -12.84 4.14 -11.36
C LEU A 331 -12.02 4.80 -12.46
N GLN A 332 -12.66 5.72 -13.17
CA GLN A 332 -12.01 6.56 -14.17
C GLN A 332 -12.39 8.01 -13.93
N GLY A 333 -11.51 8.93 -14.31
CA GLY A 333 -11.75 10.35 -14.12
C GLY A 333 -10.77 11.22 -14.88
N ARG A 334 -11.06 12.51 -14.85
CA ARG A 334 -10.25 13.57 -15.44
C ARG A 334 -9.85 14.58 -14.38
N ILE A 335 -8.61 15.05 -14.45
CA ILE A 335 -8.07 16.10 -13.60
C ILE A 335 -7.68 17.26 -14.50
N GLU A 336 -8.36 18.38 -14.34
CA GLU A 336 -8.11 19.59 -15.12
C GLU A 336 -6.76 20.20 -14.74
N LEU A 337 -5.76 20.09 -15.62
CA LEU A 337 -4.39 20.51 -15.35
C LEU A 337 -4.31 22.00 -15.00
N ALA A 338 -5.09 22.85 -15.69
CA ALA A 338 -5.21 24.28 -15.41
C ALA A 338 -5.69 24.61 -13.98
N ARG A 339 -6.36 23.69 -13.28
CA ARG A 339 -6.82 23.88 -11.89
C ARG A 339 -5.78 23.50 -10.84
N LEU A 340 -4.70 22.85 -11.23
CA LEU A 340 -3.65 22.40 -10.32
C LEU A 340 -2.66 23.52 -9.95
N GLY A 341 -2.66 24.64 -10.69
CA GLY A 341 -1.82 25.80 -10.37
C GLY A 341 -0.31 25.51 -10.42
N LEU A 342 0.12 24.66 -11.37
CA LEU A 342 1.53 24.27 -11.51
C LEU A 342 2.39 25.43 -12.03
N ASP A 343 3.65 25.45 -11.60
CA ASP A 343 4.61 26.51 -11.92
C ASP A 343 5.15 26.39 -13.37
N PRO A 344 5.07 27.44 -14.20
CA PRO A 344 5.64 27.41 -15.55
C PRO A 344 7.17 27.24 -15.53
N GLY A 345 7.72 26.52 -16.51
CA GLY A 345 9.17 26.36 -16.67
C GLY A 345 9.86 25.42 -15.66
N ARG A 346 9.10 24.78 -14.77
CA ARG A 346 9.56 23.70 -13.88
C ARG A 346 9.04 22.35 -14.40
N GLU A 347 9.83 21.29 -14.19
CA GLU A 347 9.35 19.92 -14.40
C GLU A 347 8.54 19.45 -13.18
N HIS A 348 7.33 18.95 -13.43
CA HIS A 348 6.41 18.41 -12.43
C HIS A 348 6.26 16.89 -12.62
N PRO A 349 6.80 16.06 -11.69
CA PRO A 349 6.54 14.63 -11.66
C PRO A 349 5.18 14.32 -11.03
N LEU A 350 4.15 14.20 -11.87
CA LEU A 350 2.78 13.95 -11.45
C LEU A 350 2.45 12.45 -11.40
N PHE A 351 2.08 11.90 -10.26
CA PHE A 351 1.63 10.51 -10.13
C PHE A 351 0.40 10.36 -9.24
N ILE A 352 -0.35 9.28 -9.47
CA ILE A 352 -1.52 8.94 -8.65
C ILE A 352 -1.14 7.90 -7.61
N CYS A 353 -1.64 8.09 -6.39
CA CYS A 353 -1.82 7.05 -5.37
C CYS A 353 -3.33 6.83 -5.19
N ALA A 354 -3.80 5.59 -5.19
CA ALA A 354 -5.18 5.28 -4.88
C ALA A 354 -5.25 4.18 -3.81
N ARG A 355 -6.26 4.27 -2.94
CA ARG A 355 -6.48 3.33 -1.83
C ARG A 355 -7.84 2.66 -1.96
N GLN A 356 -7.87 1.36 -1.74
CA GLN A 356 -9.08 0.58 -1.63
C GLN A 356 -9.56 0.48 -0.18
N ARG A 357 -10.81 0.05 0.01
CA ARG A 357 -11.43 -0.12 1.33
C ARG A 357 -10.65 -1.05 2.25
N ASP A 358 -10.02 -2.07 1.69
CA ASP A 358 -9.18 -3.05 2.40
C ASP A 358 -7.77 -2.53 2.72
N GLN A 359 -7.51 -1.26 2.46
CA GLN A 359 -6.24 -0.56 2.69
C GLN A 359 -5.13 -0.85 1.70
N SER A 360 -5.36 -1.77 0.75
CA SER A 360 -4.47 -1.95 -0.36
C SER A 360 -4.37 -0.70 -1.22
N ARG A 361 -3.18 -0.43 -1.76
CA ARG A 361 -2.88 0.78 -2.53
C ARG A 361 -2.28 0.45 -3.88
N VAL A 362 -2.40 1.40 -4.79
CA VAL A 362 -1.73 1.39 -6.10
C VAL A 362 -1.12 2.76 -6.39
N TRP A 363 0.06 2.77 -6.99
CA TRP A 363 0.77 3.97 -7.45
C TRP A 363 1.08 3.87 -8.93
N THR A 364 0.84 4.92 -9.71
CA THR A 364 1.35 5.00 -11.08
C THR A 364 2.80 5.46 -11.08
N SER A 365 3.55 5.17 -12.14
CA SER A 365 4.70 6.00 -12.48
C SER A 365 4.27 7.45 -12.72
N ALA A 366 5.19 8.39 -12.56
CA ALA A 366 4.92 9.80 -12.81
C ALA A 366 4.85 10.11 -14.31
N LEU A 367 3.99 11.06 -14.68
CA LEU A 367 4.18 11.88 -15.88
C LEU A 367 5.16 13.00 -15.51
N PHE A 368 6.24 13.15 -16.26
CA PHE A 368 7.20 14.24 -16.06
C PHE A 368 6.88 15.33 -17.07
N LEU A 369 6.16 16.36 -16.64
CA LEU A 369 5.67 17.40 -17.56
C LEU A 369 6.22 18.79 -17.25
N THR A 370 6.35 19.61 -18.29
CA THR A 370 6.64 21.05 -18.22
C THR A 370 5.49 21.82 -18.86
N LEU A 371 5.14 22.99 -18.31
CA LEU A 371 4.11 23.89 -18.84
C LEU A 371 4.67 24.99 -19.73
#